data_AF-A0A137R0J1-F1
#
_entry.id   AF-A0A137R0J1-F1
#
_cell.length_a   1.000
_cell.length_b   1.000
_cell.length_c   1.000
_cell.angle_alpha   90.00
_cell.angle_beta   90.00
_cell.angle_gamma   90.00
#
_symmetry.space_group_name_H-M   'P 1'
#
loop_
_entity.id
_entity.type
_entity.pdbx_description
1 polymer ?
#
loop_
_entity_poly.entity_id
_entity_poly.type
_entity_poly.pdbx_seq_one_letter_code
_entity_poly.pdbx_strand_id
1 'polypeptide(L)'
;MVKFSNGMWWNRDGIHIDWATEVVKSQAQDGSVRCVATSKHVNHRGDTLNAPTLTIEASSPVPDIVLLTAFHWKAQTTAHQGPDYELFPDDDLDQIKLSHADALKTSVTDTQLSLHTSSLSLHIDTRPNSFNIDLVSHRNAENPTSLLDTSSTTRRR
;
A
#
# COMPACT_ATOMS: atom_id res chain seq x y z
N MET A 1 4.97 9.71 -22.86
CA MET A 1 4.74 9.53 -21.40
C MET A 1 3.30 9.89 -21.09
N VAL A 2 2.56 8.97 -20.46
CA VAL A 2 1.20 9.25 -19.99
C VAL A 2 1.32 10.15 -18.76
N LYS A 3 0.51 11.21 -18.65
CA LYS A 3 0.35 11.94 -17.40
C LYS A 3 -1.15 11.98 -17.05
N PHE A 4 -1.49 11.84 -15.79
CA PHE A 4 -2.89 11.77 -15.36
C PHE A 4 -3.42 13.14 -14.93
N SER A 5 -2.53 14.01 -14.42
CA SER A 5 -2.83 15.38 -14.03
C SER A 5 -2.44 16.42 -15.09
N ASN A 6 -3.09 17.58 -15.00
CA ASN A 6 -2.80 18.81 -15.70
C ASN A 6 -2.49 19.92 -14.67
N GLY A 7 -1.25 19.91 -14.18
CA GLY A 7 -0.83 20.78 -13.07
C GLY A 7 -1.29 20.25 -11.72
N MET A 8 -1.39 21.16 -10.73
CA MET A 8 -1.77 20.83 -9.35
C MET A 8 -3.28 20.63 -9.16
N TRP A 9 -4.09 21.24 -10.02
CA TRP A 9 -5.52 21.46 -9.75
C TRP A 9 -6.46 20.60 -10.59
N TRP A 10 -6.01 20.12 -11.75
CA TRP A 10 -6.88 19.48 -12.73
C TRP A 10 -6.37 18.10 -13.11
N ASN A 11 -7.31 17.21 -13.39
CA ASN A 11 -7.04 16.01 -14.17
C ASN A 11 -6.88 16.39 -15.65
N ARG A 12 -6.19 15.56 -16.42
CA ARG A 12 -6.13 15.72 -17.87
C ARG A 12 -7.50 15.43 -18.52
N ASP A 13 -7.79 16.11 -19.62
CA ASP A 13 -9.00 15.88 -20.41
C ASP A 13 -9.17 14.38 -20.78
N GLY A 14 -10.37 13.87 -20.54
CA GLY A 14 -10.71 12.46 -20.76
C GLY A 14 -10.23 11.49 -19.68
N ILE A 15 -9.58 11.97 -18.61
CA ILE A 15 -9.15 11.12 -17.48
C ILE A 15 -10.12 11.28 -16.29
N HIS A 16 -10.71 10.15 -15.88
CA HIS A 16 -11.41 10.00 -14.61
C HIS A 16 -10.52 9.21 -13.65
N ILE A 17 -10.37 9.68 -12.41
CA ILE A 17 -9.57 8.99 -11.39
C ILE A 17 -10.48 8.64 -10.22
N ASP A 18 -10.62 7.34 -9.98
CA ASP A 18 -11.24 6.78 -8.78
C ASP A 18 -10.14 6.44 -7.79
N TRP A 19 -9.93 7.32 -6.81
CA TRP A 19 -8.92 7.14 -5.76
C TRP A 19 -9.37 6.11 -4.74
N ALA A 20 -8.44 5.45 -4.03
CA ALA A 20 -8.80 4.77 -2.79
C ALA A 20 -9.05 5.83 -1.72
N THR A 21 -10.27 5.87 -1.17
CA THR A 21 -10.73 6.96 -0.28
C THR A 21 -10.85 6.53 1.17
N GLU A 22 -11.34 5.32 1.42
CA GLU A 22 -11.40 4.73 2.76
C GLU A 22 -11.55 3.21 2.68
N VAL A 23 -11.09 2.51 3.72
CA VAL A 23 -11.21 1.05 3.82
C VAL A 23 -12.57 0.68 4.40
N VAL A 24 -13.35 -0.10 3.65
CA VAL A 24 -14.65 -0.62 4.12
C VAL A 24 -14.55 -2.00 4.76
N LYS A 25 -13.51 -2.77 4.41
CA LYS A 25 -13.24 -4.09 4.97
C LYS A 25 -11.75 -4.38 4.95
N SER A 26 -11.24 -4.88 6.07
CA SER A 26 -9.86 -5.32 6.23
C SER A 26 -9.82 -6.73 6.79
N GLN A 27 -8.74 -7.45 6.47
CA GLN A 27 -8.47 -8.78 6.99
C GLN A 27 -6.96 -9.01 7.06
N ALA A 28 -6.48 -9.50 8.20
CA ALA A 28 -5.19 -10.15 8.31
C ALA A 28 -5.35 -11.64 8.04
N GLN A 29 -4.39 -12.21 7.32
CA GLN A 29 -4.27 -13.62 7.00
C GLN A 29 -2.85 -14.07 7.35
N ASP A 30 -2.60 -15.37 7.32
CA ASP A 30 -1.27 -15.90 7.62
C ASP A 30 -0.26 -15.37 6.58
N GLY A 31 0.60 -14.45 7.04
CA GLY A 31 1.65 -13.83 6.23
C GLY A 31 1.20 -12.80 5.20
N SER A 32 -0.08 -12.39 5.21
CA SER A 32 -0.57 -11.34 4.30
C SER A 32 -1.71 -10.52 4.90
N VAL A 33 -1.90 -9.32 4.34
CA VAL A 33 -3.02 -8.45 4.68
C VAL A 33 -3.79 -8.10 3.42
N ARG A 34 -5.11 -7.98 3.56
CA ARG A 34 -6.01 -7.64 2.48
C ARG A 34 -7.03 -6.61 2.94
N CYS A 35 -7.27 -5.60 2.13
CA CYS A 35 -8.38 -4.69 2.34
C CYS A 35 -9.12 -4.36 1.04
N VAL A 36 -10.35 -3.88 1.20
CA VAL A 36 -11.16 -3.32 0.13
C VAL A 36 -11.41 -1.87 0.48
N ALA A 37 -11.03 -0.98 -0.42
CA ALA A 37 -11.25 0.45 -0.32
C ALA A 37 -12.30 0.90 -1.34
N THR A 38 -13.15 1.86 -0.96
CA THR A 38 -14.10 2.53 -1.85
C THR A 38 -13.48 3.77 -2.48
N SER A 39 -14.06 4.26 -3.59
CA SER A 39 -13.64 5.52 -4.21
C SER A 39 -14.38 6.78 -3.74
N LYS A 40 -15.16 6.63 -2.66
CA LYS A 40 -15.87 7.71 -1.99
C LYS A 40 -16.06 7.37 -0.51
N HIS A 41 -16.35 8.39 0.28
CA HIS A 41 -16.74 8.25 1.69
C HIS A 41 -18.10 7.56 1.84
N VAL A 42 -18.23 6.69 2.83
CA VAL A 42 -19.42 5.92 3.18
C VAL A 42 -20.02 6.50 4.46
N ASN A 43 -21.02 7.37 4.32
CA ASN A 43 -21.69 8.00 5.47
C ASN A 43 -22.85 7.14 5.98
N HIS A 44 -23.53 6.45 5.06
CA HIS A 44 -24.65 5.57 5.38
C HIS A 44 -24.64 4.34 4.48
N ARG A 45 -25.42 3.32 4.83
CA ARG A 45 -25.50 2.05 4.08
C ARG A 45 -25.80 2.23 2.58
N GLY A 46 -26.57 3.25 2.20
CA GLY A 46 -26.86 3.55 0.79
C GLY A 46 -25.61 3.89 -0.05
N ASP A 47 -24.54 4.38 0.58
CA ASP A 47 -23.31 4.77 -0.11
C ASP A 47 -22.47 3.56 -0.54
N THR A 48 -22.71 2.40 0.05
CA THR A 48 -22.03 1.14 -0.31
C THR A 48 -22.39 0.65 -1.72
N LEU A 49 -23.40 1.26 -2.35
CA LEU A 49 -23.82 0.97 -3.71
C LEU A 49 -23.24 1.98 -4.70
N ASN A 50 -23.13 1.57 -5.97
CA ASN A 50 -22.73 2.41 -7.10
C ASN A 50 -21.39 3.15 -6.89
N ALA A 51 -20.41 2.48 -6.30
CA ALA A 51 -19.04 2.99 -6.21
C ALA A 51 -18.06 1.88 -6.62
N PRO A 52 -17.03 2.19 -7.43
CA PRO A 52 -15.96 1.25 -7.69
C PRO A 52 -15.19 0.98 -6.40
N THR A 53 -14.58 -0.20 -6.35
CA THR A 53 -13.78 -0.65 -5.22
C THR A 53 -12.40 -1.06 -5.70
N LEU A 54 -11.41 -0.79 -4.86
CA LEU A 54 -10.04 -1.20 -5.05
C LEU A 54 -9.74 -2.27 -4.02
N THR A 55 -9.32 -3.44 -4.47
CA THR A 55 -8.77 -4.46 -3.58
C THR A 55 -7.28 -4.24 -3.48
N ILE A 56 -6.77 -4.19 -2.25
CA ILE A 56 -5.36 -4.03 -1.95
C ILE A 56 -4.93 -5.24 -1.15
N GLU A 57 -3.84 -5.87 -1.58
CA GLU A 57 -3.24 -7.04 -0.95
C GLU A 57 -1.77 -6.73 -0.72
N ALA A 58 -1.27 -7.02 0.49
CA ALA A 58 0.14 -6.90 0.80
C ALA A 58 0.66 -8.17 1.49
N SER A 59 1.85 -8.61 1.10
CA SER A 59 2.53 -9.76 1.67
C SER A 59 4.04 -9.53 1.69
N SER A 60 4.81 -10.44 2.31
CA SER A 60 6.27 -10.36 2.36
C SER A 60 6.88 -11.70 1.97
N PRO A 61 7.28 -11.91 0.69
CA PRO A 61 7.87 -13.18 0.26
C PRO A 61 9.28 -13.41 0.84
N VAL A 62 10.01 -12.33 1.14
CA VAL A 62 11.39 -12.31 1.63
C VAL A 62 11.49 -11.26 2.75
N PRO A 63 12.41 -11.39 3.73
CA PRO A 63 12.63 -10.37 4.75
C PRO A 63 12.83 -8.97 4.17
N ASP A 64 12.26 -7.96 4.83
CA ASP A 64 12.39 -6.54 4.47
C ASP A 64 11.84 -6.16 3.08
N ILE A 65 11.01 -7.02 2.44
CA ILE A 65 10.40 -6.77 1.14
C ILE A 65 8.88 -6.88 1.22
N VAL A 66 8.17 -5.80 0.93
CA VAL A 66 6.70 -5.79 0.84
C VAL A 66 6.25 -5.89 -0.62
N LEU A 67 5.51 -6.96 -0.94
CA LEU A 67 4.79 -7.10 -2.19
C LEU A 67 3.39 -6.49 -2.03
N LEU A 68 3.18 -5.30 -2.60
CA LEU A 68 1.91 -4.59 -2.61
C LEU A 68 1.23 -4.73 -3.98
N THR A 69 0.02 -5.29 -4.00
CA THR A 69 -0.80 -5.43 -5.20
C THR A 69 -2.11 -4.67 -5.01
N ALA A 70 -2.50 -3.87 -6.00
CA ALA A 70 -3.78 -3.19 -6.02
C ALA A 70 -4.49 -3.45 -7.35
N PHE A 71 -5.76 -3.81 -7.30
CA PHE A 71 -6.55 -4.08 -8.51
C PHE A 71 -8.00 -3.62 -8.36
N HIS A 72 -8.56 -3.18 -9.49
CA HIS A 72 -9.99 -2.87 -9.63
C HIS A 72 -10.75 -4.11 -10.13
N TRP A 73 -10.42 -4.61 -11.33
CA TRP A 73 -11.04 -5.82 -11.90
C TRP A 73 -10.07 -7.00 -11.93
N LYS A 74 -10.30 -7.99 -11.07
CA LYS A 74 -9.42 -9.16 -10.94
C LYS A 74 -9.41 -10.08 -12.17
N ALA A 75 -10.52 -10.16 -12.90
CA ALA A 75 -10.72 -11.15 -13.96
C ALA A 75 -10.50 -10.59 -15.37
N GLN A 76 -9.80 -9.45 -15.53
CA GLN A 76 -9.58 -8.87 -16.85
C GLN A 76 -8.52 -9.66 -17.62
N THR A 77 -8.98 -10.65 -18.40
CA THR A 77 -8.15 -11.63 -19.12
C THR A 77 -7.15 -11.00 -20.09
N THR A 78 -7.42 -9.80 -20.61
CA THR A 78 -6.52 -9.10 -21.55
C THR A 78 -5.32 -8.43 -20.89
N ALA A 79 -5.35 -8.22 -19.56
CA ALA A 79 -4.28 -7.51 -18.85
C ALA A 79 -3.15 -8.43 -18.37
N HIS A 80 -3.43 -9.73 -18.17
CA HIS A 80 -2.49 -10.72 -17.65
C HIS A 80 -2.08 -11.75 -18.71
N GLN A 81 -1.86 -11.31 -19.94
CA GLN A 81 -1.39 -12.16 -21.05
C GLN A 81 0.09 -11.87 -21.28
N GLY A 82 0.97 -12.65 -20.66
CA GLY A 82 2.40 -12.55 -20.87
C GLY A 82 3.18 -13.49 -19.95
N PRO A 83 4.47 -13.71 -20.22
CA PRO A 83 5.33 -14.32 -19.22
C PRO A 83 5.45 -13.34 -18.04
N ASP A 84 5.18 -13.82 -16.83
CA ASP A 84 5.48 -13.07 -15.62
C ASP A 84 7.00 -13.05 -15.40
N TYR A 85 7.50 -12.01 -14.73
CA TYR A 85 8.90 -12.00 -14.31
C TYR A 85 9.15 -13.15 -13.33
N GLU A 86 10.25 -13.85 -13.52
CA GLU A 86 10.74 -14.78 -12.53
C GLU A 86 11.17 -13.99 -11.28
N LEU A 87 10.47 -14.20 -10.17
CA LEU A 87 10.77 -13.57 -8.90
C LEU A 87 11.75 -14.45 -8.13
N PHE A 88 12.90 -13.89 -7.75
CA PHE A 88 13.94 -14.55 -6.94
C PHE A 88 14.53 -15.83 -7.60
N PRO A 89 15.15 -15.74 -8.78
CA PRO A 89 15.61 -16.90 -9.55
C PRO A 89 16.73 -17.71 -8.86
N ASP A 90 17.53 -17.06 -8.02
CA ASP A 90 18.70 -17.67 -7.36
C ASP A 90 18.40 -18.18 -5.94
N ASP A 91 17.19 -17.95 -5.43
CA ASP A 91 16.82 -18.19 -4.04
C ASP A 91 15.77 -19.29 -3.89
N ASP A 92 15.92 -20.14 -2.87
CA ASP A 92 14.87 -21.09 -2.47
C ASP A 92 13.83 -20.40 -1.58
N LEU A 93 12.72 -19.99 -2.19
CA LEU A 93 11.62 -19.29 -1.52
C LEU A 93 11.02 -20.08 -0.35
N ASP A 94 11.02 -21.42 -0.40
CA ASP A 94 10.42 -22.21 0.69
C ASP A 94 11.34 -22.21 1.90
N GLN A 95 12.66 -22.25 1.70
CA GLN A 95 13.63 -22.05 2.78
C GLN A 95 13.54 -20.63 3.35
N ILE A 96 13.41 -19.60 2.51
CA ILE A 96 13.31 -18.20 2.97
C ILE A 96 12.03 -17.99 3.79
N LYS A 97 10.89 -18.49 3.31
CA LYS A 97 9.61 -18.42 4.05
C LYS A 97 9.73 -19.09 5.42
N LEU A 98 10.33 -20.28 5.48
CA LEU A 98 10.56 -20.99 6.75
C LEU A 98 11.48 -20.20 7.69
N SER A 99 12.52 -19.57 7.15
CA SER A 99 13.51 -18.82 7.95
C SER A 99 12.97 -17.51 8.53
N HIS A 100 11.92 -16.93 7.91
CA HIS A 100 11.38 -15.62 8.28
C HIS A 100 9.95 -15.65 8.81
N ALA A 101 9.28 -16.81 8.83
CA ALA A 101 7.90 -16.94 9.28
C ALA A 101 7.64 -16.31 10.67
N ASP A 102 8.57 -16.44 11.61
CA ASP A 102 8.45 -15.87 12.97
C ASP A 102 8.52 -14.33 13.01
N ALA A 103 9.15 -13.73 12.01
CA ALA A 103 9.33 -12.29 11.92
C ALA A 103 8.27 -11.62 11.03
N LEU A 104 7.45 -12.40 10.34
CA LEU A 104 6.28 -11.92 9.61
C LEU A 104 5.07 -11.85 10.54
N LYS A 105 4.58 -10.64 10.79
CA LYS A 105 3.43 -10.41 11.68
C LYS A 105 2.39 -9.57 11.00
N THR A 106 1.15 -10.03 11.05
CA THR A 106 -0.01 -9.31 10.53
C THR A 106 -0.96 -9.00 11.69
N SER A 107 -1.51 -7.79 11.72
CA SER A 107 -2.52 -7.43 12.71
C SER A 107 -3.59 -6.55 12.12
N VAL A 108 -4.80 -6.68 12.66
CA VAL A 108 -5.90 -5.76 12.40
C VAL A 108 -6.28 -5.13 13.74
N THR A 109 -6.31 -3.81 13.77
CA THR A 109 -6.91 -3.04 14.86
C THR A 109 -8.13 -2.30 14.31
N ASP A 110 -8.85 -1.59 15.19
CA ASP A 110 -10.01 -0.80 14.76
C ASP A 110 -9.65 0.34 13.80
N THR A 111 -8.38 0.77 13.80
CA THR A 111 -7.92 1.94 13.06
C THR A 111 -6.84 1.64 12.02
N GLN A 112 -6.23 0.46 12.05
CA GLN A 112 -5.10 0.16 11.21
C GLN A 112 -5.00 -1.34 10.86
N LEU A 113 -4.63 -1.61 9.62
CA LEU A 113 -4.21 -2.92 9.13
C LEU A 113 -2.70 -2.90 8.94
N SER A 114 -1.98 -3.81 9.58
CA SER A 114 -0.51 -3.77 9.61
C SER A 114 0.11 -5.09 9.17
N LEU A 115 1.21 -4.98 8.42
CA LEU A 115 2.12 -6.06 8.04
C LEU A 115 3.53 -5.66 8.50
N HIS A 116 4.21 -6.52 9.24
CA HIS A 116 5.57 -6.31 9.68
C HIS A 116 6.45 -7.45 9.22
N THR A 117 7.62 -7.12 8.69
CA THR A 117 8.68 -8.04 8.27
C THR A 117 10.01 -7.49 8.75
N SER A 118 10.74 -8.24 9.57
CA SER A 118 12.11 -7.89 10.03
C SER A 118 12.23 -6.42 10.50
N SER A 119 12.73 -5.53 9.64
CA SER A 119 12.95 -4.10 9.89
C SER A 119 12.02 -3.18 9.10
N LEU A 120 11.02 -3.69 8.38
CA LEU A 120 10.06 -2.93 7.59
C LEU A 120 8.62 -3.21 8.06
N SER A 121 7.80 -2.17 8.12
CA SER A 121 6.37 -2.25 8.37
C SER A 121 5.57 -1.54 7.29
N LEU A 122 4.44 -2.12 6.92
CA LEU A 122 3.39 -1.50 6.14
C LEU A 122 2.17 -1.29 7.05
N HIS A 123 1.64 -0.08 7.02
CA HIS A 123 0.44 0.31 7.76
C HIS A 123 -0.59 0.88 6.80
N ILE A 124 -1.81 0.36 6.86
CA ILE A 124 -2.95 0.86 6.09
C ILE A 124 -3.95 1.44 7.09
N ASP A 125 -4.29 2.72 6.93
CA ASP A 125 -5.32 3.38 7.75
C ASP A 125 -6.69 2.80 7.40
N THR A 126 -7.42 2.35 8.42
CA THR A 126 -8.78 1.82 8.29
C THR A 126 -9.84 2.70 8.95
N ARG A 127 -9.47 3.90 9.41
CA ARG A 127 -10.42 4.85 9.97
C ARG A 127 -11.37 5.38 8.89
N PRO A 128 -12.65 5.66 9.23
CA PRO A 128 -13.57 6.33 8.32
C PRO A 128 -13.01 7.69 7.87
N ASN A 129 -13.32 8.08 6.64
CA ASN A 129 -12.88 9.35 6.05
C ASN A 129 -11.37 9.57 5.95
N SER A 130 -10.58 8.50 6.06
CA SER A 130 -9.14 8.55 5.92
C SER A 130 -8.66 7.34 5.14
N PHE A 131 -7.63 7.56 4.33
CA PHE A 131 -6.92 6.48 3.66
C PHE A 131 -5.46 6.88 3.52
N ASN A 132 -4.58 6.01 4.00
CA ASN A 132 -3.15 6.13 3.80
C ASN A 132 -2.51 4.76 3.81
N ILE A 133 -1.39 4.62 3.09
CA ILE A 133 -0.51 3.46 3.14
C ILE A 133 0.88 3.97 3.49
N ASP A 134 1.31 3.70 4.72
CA ASP A 134 2.63 4.09 5.22
C ASP A 134 3.59 2.91 5.19
N LEU A 135 4.78 3.14 4.63
CA LEU A 135 5.91 2.21 4.65
C LEU A 135 6.95 2.75 5.62
N VAL A 136 7.16 2.06 6.73
CA VAL A 136 8.01 2.51 7.85
C VAL A 136 9.19 1.56 8.02
N SER A 137 10.41 2.09 7.88
CA SER A 137 11.64 1.37 8.22
C SER A 137 11.97 1.57 9.70
N HIS A 138 12.26 0.47 10.40
CA HIS A 138 12.70 0.40 11.79
C HIS A 138 14.21 0.23 11.93
N ARG A 139 14.93 0.13 10.82
CA ARG A 139 16.39 0.27 10.84
C ARG A 139 16.72 1.72 11.18
N ASN A 140 17.78 1.91 11.98
CA ASN A 140 18.36 3.21 12.25
C ASN A 140 19.08 3.77 10.99
N ALA A 141 18.35 3.82 9.88
CA ALA A 141 18.77 4.40 8.62
C ALA A 141 18.40 5.88 8.68
N GLU A 142 19.32 6.76 8.30
CA GLU A 142 19.00 8.17 8.18
C GLU A 142 17.82 8.34 7.24
N ASN A 143 16.77 9.03 7.72
CA ASN A 143 15.57 9.27 6.93
C ASN A 143 15.98 9.99 5.63
N PRO A 144 15.71 9.45 4.43
CA PRO A 144 16.12 10.10 3.18
C PRO A 144 15.51 11.50 2.99
N THR A 145 14.41 11.83 3.69
CA THR A 145 13.81 13.17 3.73
C THR A 145 14.34 14.08 4.85
N SER A 146 15.27 13.64 5.71
CA SER A 146 15.87 14.48 6.76
C SER A 146 16.79 15.59 6.23
N LEU A 147 17.18 15.53 4.94
CA LEU A 147 18.05 16.52 4.29
C LEU A 147 17.41 17.91 4.12
N LEU A 148 16.17 18.13 4.57
CA LEU A 148 15.50 19.44 4.51
C LEU A 148 15.57 20.25 5.82
N ASP A 149 16.15 19.74 6.90
CA ASP A 149 16.38 20.55 8.10
C ASP A 149 17.71 21.33 8.02
N THR A 150 17.85 22.15 6.97
CA THR A 150 18.85 23.23 6.98
C THR A 150 18.20 24.49 7.54
N SER A 151 17.88 24.49 8.83
CA SER A 151 17.73 25.75 9.58
C SER A 151 19.10 26.40 9.74
N SER A 152 19.65 26.90 8.63
CA SER A 152 20.86 27.70 8.62
C SER A 152 20.62 28.95 9.44
N THR A 153 21.37 29.05 10.53
CA THR A 153 21.52 30.21 11.39
C THR A 153 21.53 31.51 10.59
N THR A 154 20.44 32.30 10.69
CA THR A 154 20.46 33.72 10.32
C THR A 154 21.42 34.43 11.27
N ARG A 155 22.70 34.48 10.91
CA ARG A 155 23.68 35.31 11.59
C ARG A 155 23.36 36.76 11.20
N ARG A 156 22.71 37.46 12.13
CA ARG A 156 22.49 38.91 12.08
C ARG A 156 23.76 39.64 11.63
N ARG A 157 23.62 40.50 10.62
CA ARG A 157 24.24 41.82 10.55
C ARG A 157 23.24 42.78 9.93
#